data_AF-A0A2E6TEF8-F1
#
_entry.id   AF-A0A2E6TEF8-F1
#
_cell.length_a   1.000
_cell.length_b   1.000
_cell.length_c   1.000
_cell.angle_alpha   90.00
_cell.angle_beta   90.00
_cell.angle_gamma   90.00
#
_symmetry.space_group_name_H-M   'P 1'
#
loop_
_entity.id
_entity.type
_entity.pdbx_description
1 polymer ?
#
loop_
_entity_poly.entity_id
_entity_poly.type
_entity_poly.pdbx_seq_one_letter_code
_entity_poly.pdbx_strand_id
1 'polypeptide(L)'
;MPNLLENRFFCWQAGSDFPYPLNAIHNNSLMKSILTQFSTCMALVAFVSNVCAADWPTWRGPNYDGSTTSDKPLPVKFDQENSVKWKVDLPGMGASTPIIIGDRIFLSSVEVTDKKSGKGRLLALCLNRSDGKVIWKHEAGSGYRPGEGDGNDFQLDSRTTYASPSAVSDGDRVIFFFGNGDLVSYDFGGKEQWRRNIQKDYGDFTFQWTFSATPTLYDGKLYLAVLQRDEITHGRGKANNPSFLLCMDPANGKTVWKHLRPSDARKESLESFGTVIPYEGAGRKELIIAGGDVLTGHDPATGKELWRWGTWNPGHREQWWRLVPSPVVGGGVVLACAPKKAPVFAAKLGLKGTHSGKDGLVWETSKHPQITSDVPTPLFYKGKFYVLSDLKRAMTRVDPKTGKVEWTTEMPGKYKWRASPTAADDKIYVMNHNGEVVVMDTGSGKILHLAKMGETYDDNTRSSIAISDGQLFIRANSKLFCIQ
;
A
#
# COMPACT_ATOMS: atom_id res chain seq x y z
N MET A 1 -14.30 54.48 41.61
CA MET A 1 -14.80 55.86 41.52
C MET A 1 -15.32 56.07 40.09
N PRO A 2 -16.64 56.10 39.86
CA PRO A 2 -17.22 56.53 38.59
C PRO A 2 -17.56 58.04 38.64
N ASN A 3 -17.44 58.75 37.51
CA ASN A 3 -17.94 60.12 37.36
C ASN A 3 -19.28 60.14 36.59
N LEU A 4 -20.12 61.11 36.94
CA LEU A 4 -21.48 61.33 36.41
C LEU A 4 -21.51 62.42 35.33
N LEU A 5 -22.60 62.43 34.54
CA LEU A 5 -23.34 63.55 33.91
C LEU A 5 -24.43 62.90 32.99
N GLU A 6 -25.76 63.10 33.04
CA GLU A 6 -26.63 64.30 33.13
C GLU A 6 -26.40 65.28 31.92
N ASN A 7 -27.36 65.84 31.13
CA ASN A 7 -28.81 66.15 31.22
C ASN A 7 -29.44 66.39 29.80
N ARG A 8 -30.76 66.49 29.47
CA ARG A 8 -32.12 66.29 30.10
C ARG A 8 -33.26 66.25 29.01
N PHE A 9 -34.49 65.86 29.41
CA PHE A 9 -35.89 66.14 28.90
C PHE A 9 -36.13 66.75 27.48
N PHE A 10 -37.18 66.38 26.73
CA PHE A 10 -38.61 66.73 26.98
C PHE A 10 -39.65 65.82 26.26
N CYS A 11 -40.96 66.06 26.48
CA CYS A 11 -42.10 65.28 25.97
C CYS A 11 -43.33 66.18 25.70
N TRP A 12 -44.19 65.87 24.70
CA TRP A 12 -45.62 66.24 24.68
C TRP A 12 -46.51 65.44 23.70
N GLN A 13 -47.82 65.66 23.82
CA GLN A 13 -49.02 65.05 23.18
C GLN A 13 -49.22 65.33 21.66
N ALA A 14 -50.29 64.88 20.96
CA ALA A 14 -51.13 63.65 20.98
C ALA A 14 -52.26 63.79 19.92
N GLY A 15 -52.82 62.67 19.43
CA GLY A 15 -53.98 62.64 18.49
C GLY A 15 -53.65 63.07 17.05
N SER A 16 -54.52 62.88 16.05
CA SER A 16 -55.65 61.94 15.91
C SER A 16 -55.95 61.72 14.42
N ASP A 17 -56.69 60.64 14.10
CA ASP A 17 -57.74 60.54 13.05
C ASP A 17 -57.75 59.19 12.30
N PHE A 18 -58.98 58.72 12.03
CA PHE A 18 -59.33 57.58 11.18
C PHE A 18 -60.25 58.10 10.06
N PRO A 19 -60.26 57.50 8.86
CA PRO A 19 -61.37 56.58 8.59
C PRO A 19 -61.03 55.34 7.74
N TYR A 20 -61.82 54.29 7.99
CA TYR A 20 -62.07 53.13 7.12
C TYR A 20 -62.89 53.55 5.86
N PRO A 21 -62.90 52.80 4.73
CA PRO A 21 -63.51 51.46 4.68
C PRO A 21 -62.93 50.43 3.69
N LEU A 22 -63.54 49.23 3.75
CA LEU A 22 -63.33 48.09 2.88
C LEU A 22 -63.63 48.37 1.40
N ASN A 23 -62.95 47.64 0.52
CA ASN A 23 -63.62 46.94 -0.58
C ASN A 23 -62.76 45.73 -1.02
N ALA A 24 -63.37 44.80 -1.75
CA ALA A 24 -62.78 43.51 -2.13
C ALA A 24 -62.81 43.28 -3.65
N ILE A 25 -62.37 42.07 -4.06
CA ILE A 25 -62.61 41.38 -5.34
C ILE A 25 -61.46 41.40 -6.40
N HIS A 26 -61.23 40.19 -6.92
CA HIS A 26 -60.49 39.74 -8.11
C HIS A 26 -58.95 39.79 -8.22
N ASN A 27 -58.39 38.59 -8.39
CA ASN A 27 -57.13 38.32 -9.09
C ASN A 27 -57.20 38.78 -10.56
N ASN A 28 -56.08 39.30 -11.10
CA ASN A 28 -55.36 38.52 -12.13
C ASN A 28 -53.95 39.05 -12.46
N SER A 29 -53.01 38.10 -12.45
CA SER A 29 -51.78 37.99 -13.26
C SER A 29 -50.61 39.01 -13.18
N LEU A 30 -49.43 38.46 -13.54
CA LEU A 30 -48.20 39.11 -14.04
C LEU A 30 -47.30 39.93 -13.10
N MET A 31 -46.30 39.20 -12.56
CA MET A 31 -44.87 39.58 -12.51
C MET A 31 -44.45 40.94 -11.92
N LYS A 32 -43.87 40.92 -10.72
CA LYS A 32 -42.41 41.16 -10.52
C LYS A 32 -41.94 40.92 -9.07
N SER A 33 -40.62 40.75 -8.94
CA SER A 33 -39.80 41.02 -7.76
C SER A 33 -39.79 40.07 -6.54
N ILE A 34 -38.76 39.22 -6.50
CA ILE A 34 -37.88 38.95 -5.33
C ILE A 34 -38.55 38.49 -4.01
N LEU A 35 -38.42 37.19 -3.72
CA LEU A 35 -37.83 36.67 -2.46
C LEU A 35 -37.62 35.14 -2.55
N THR A 36 -36.50 34.72 -3.15
CA THR A 36 -36.25 33.32 -3.51
C THR A 36 -35.66 32.51 -2.34
N GLN A 37 -36.50 32.04 -1.43
CA GLN A 37 -36.06 31.22 -0.31
C GLN A 37 -35.86 29.75 -0.73
N PHE A 38 -34.73 29.47 -1.39
CA PHE A 38 -34.31 28.11 -1.73
C PHE A 38 -33.95 27.31 -0.46
N SER A 39 -34.93 26.58 0.09
CA SER A 39 -34.66 25.45 0.99
C SER A 39 -34.10 24.27 0.19
N THR A 40 -32.86 24.40 -0.26
CA THR A 40 -32.11 23.30 -0.87
C THR A 40 -31.86 22.23 0.18
N CYS A 41 -32.68 21.18 0.18
CA CYS A 41 -32.40 19.96 0.92
C CYS A 41 -31.09 19.36 0.38
N MET A 42 -29.99 19.68 1.06
CA MET A 42 -28.64 19.24 0.74
C MET A 42 -28.56 17.72 1.00
N ALA A 43 -28.89 16.94 -0.03
CA ALA A 43 -28.77 15.50 -0.03
C ALA A 43 -27.30 15.15 0.20
N LEU A 44 -26.99 14.71 1.41
CA LEU A 44 -25.64 14.30 1.80
C LEU A 44 -25.38 12.91 1.19
N VAL A 45 -25.12 12.88 -0.12
CA VAL A 45 -24.66 11.68 -0.82
C VAL A 45 -23.28 11.34 -0.28
N ALA A 46 -23.26 10.50 0.74
CA ALA A 46 -22.04 9.84 1.18
C ALA A 46 -21.55 8.98 0.01
N PHE A 47 -20.47 9.43 -0.64
CA PHE A 47 -19.72 8.63 -1.61
C PHE A 47 -19.01 7.51 -0.84
N VAL A 48 -19.78 6.46 -0.51
CA VAL A 48 -19.24 5.16 -0.16
C VAL A 48 -18.65 4.59 -1.44
N SER A 49 -17.31 4.65 -1.55
CA SER A 49 -16.59 3.99 -2.64
C SER A 49 -16.84 2.48 -2.52
N ASN A 50 -17.72 1.97 -3.39
CA ASN A 50 -18.09 0.57 -3.45
C ASN A 50 -16.94 -0.27 -4.02
N VAL A 51 -15.92 -0.50 -3.19
CA VAL A 51 -15.00 -1.62 -3.36
C VAL A 51 -15.85 -2.88 -3.25
N CYS A 52 -16.06 -3.57 -4.36
CA CYS A 52 -16.84 -4.79 -4.37
C CYS A 52 -16.09 -5.87 -3.58
N ALA A 53 -16.81 -6.82 -2.98
CA ALA A 53 -16.20 -7.96 -2.28
C ALA A 53 -15.31 -8.86 -3.19
N ALA A 54 -15.37 -8.62 -4.51
CA ALA A 54 -14.47 -9.19 -5.49
C ALA A 54 -13.10 -8.48 -5.58
N ASP A 55 -12.98 -7.19 -5.24
CA ASP A 55 -11.84 -6.37 -5.66
C ASP A 55 -10.54 -6.63 -4.88
N TRP A 56 -9.42 -6.32 -5.51
CA TRP A 56 -8.07 -6.43 -4.96
C TRP A 56 -7.33 -5.09 -5.18
N PRO A 57 -7.64 -4.04 -4.40
CA PRO A 57 -7.30 -2.65 -4.75
C PRO A 57 -5.85 -2.22 -4.45
N THR A 58 -5.08 -3.07 -3.77
CA THR A 58 -3.68 -2.85 -3.40
C THR A 58 -2.92 -4.18 -3.37
N TRP A 59 -1.60 -4.14 -3.28
CA TRP A 59 -0.71 -5.30 -3.45
C TRP A 59 -0.86 -6.41 -2.39
N ARG A 60 -1.46 -6.12 -1.23
CA ARG A 60 -1.85 -7.11 -0.19
C ARG A 60 -3.36 -7.39 -0.14
N GLY A 61 -4.12 -6.99 -1.16
CA GLY A 61 -5.57 -7.16 -1.20
C GLY A 61 -6.34 -6.23 -0.25
N PRO A 62 -7.67 -6.37 -0.17
CA PRO A 62 -8.54 -5.42 0.52
C PRO A 62 -8.24 -5.30 2.02
N ASN A 63 -7.71 -6.35 2.65
CA ASN A 63 -7.41 -6.41 4.08
C ASN A 63 -5.99 -5.91 4.44
N TYR A 64 -5.17 -5.51 3.47
CA TYR A 64 -3.74 -5.12 3.63
C TYR A 64 -2.81 -6.22 4.20
N ASP A 65 -3.34 -7.41 4.53
CA ASP A 65 -2.63 -8.51 5.16
C ASP A 65 -2.28 -9.67 4.22
N GLY A 66 -2.73 -9.63 2.96
CA GLY A 66 -2.60 -10.69 1.98
C GLY A 66 -3.87 -11.50 1.75
N SER A 67 -4.99 -11.18 2.40
CA SER A 67 -6.22 -11.95 2.30
C SER A 67 -7.39 -11.22 1.63
N THR A 68 -8.35 -12.02 1.19
CA THR A 68 -9.74 -11.60 0.99
C THR A 68 -10.67 -12.58 1.71
N THR A 69 -11.86 -12.12 2.08
CA THR A 69 -12.91 -12.91 2.73
C THR A 69 -13.77 -13.72 1.74
N SER A 70 -13.41 -13.71 0.45
CA SER A 70 -14.16 -14.43 -0.59
C SER A 70 -14.33 -15.93 -0.27
N ASP A 71 -15.57 -16.36 -0.43
CA ASP A 71 -16.12 -17.71 -0.24
C ASP A 71 -16.23 -18.50 -1.56
N LYS A 72 -15.97 -17.85 -2.71
CA LYS A 72 -15.96 -18.50 -4.01
C LYS A 72 -14.82 -19.54 -4.08
N PRO A 73 -15.09 -20.78 -4.53
CA PRO A 73 -14.06 -21.79 -4.73
C PRO A 73 -12.92 -21.28 -5.63
N LEU A 74 -11.68 -21.51 -5.21
CA LEU A 74 -10.48 -21.12 -5.93
C LEU A 74 -9.76 -22.32 -6.57
N PRO A 75 -9.11 -22.12 -7.74
CA PRO A 75 -8.35 -23.16 -8.42
C PRO A 75 -7.29 -23.83 -7.52
N VAL A 76 -7.32 -25.16 -7.47
CA VAL A 76 -6.29 -25.97 -6.80
C VAL A 76 -5.31 -26.56 -7.80
N LYS A 77 -5.80 -27.13 -8.91
CA LYS A 77 -5.00 -27.76 -9.96
C LYS A 77 -5.04 -26.90 -11.21
N PHE A 78 -3.88 -26.42 -11.65
CA PHE A 78 -3.70 -25.59 -12.84
C PHE A 78 -2.24 -25.65 -13.31
N ASP A 79 -1.98 -25.22 -14.53
CA ASP A 79 -0.64 -24.97 -15.05
C ASP A 79 -0.70 -23.88 -16.14
N GLN A 80 0.21 -23.87 -17.12
CA GLN A 80 0.20 -22.87 -18.19
C GLN A 80 -0.88 -23.10 -19.25
N GLU A 81 -1.51 -24.28 -19.30
CA GLU A 81 -2.60 -24.62 -20.21
C GLU A 81 -3.89 -25.01 -19.46
N ASN A 82 -3.79 -25.79 -18.37
CA ASN A 82 -4.93 -26.28 -17.60
C ASN A 82 -5.49 -25.22 -16.62
N SER A 83 -6.82 -25.07 -16.61
CA SER A 83 -7.56 -24.03 -15.84
C SER A 83 -7.15 -22.58 -16.15
N VAL A 84 -6.52 -22.34 -17.30
CA VAL A 84 -6.19 -20.99 -17.77
C VAL A 84 -7.40 -20.41 -18.52
N LYS A 85 -8.03 -19.37 -17.96
CA LYS A 85 -9.08 -18.60 -18.63
C LYS A 85 -8.50 -17.76 -19.76
N TRP A 86 -7.35 -17.14 -19.51
CA TRP A 86 -6.52 -16.46 -20.51
C TRP A 86 -5.11 -16.27 -19.97
N LYS A 87 -4.15 -16.09 -20.89
CA LYS A 87 -2.78 -15.66 -20.63
C LYS A 87 -2.35 -14.65 -21.68
N VAL A 88 -1.65 -13.60 -21.27
CA VAL A 88 -1.20 -12.51 -22.15
C VAL A 88 0.24 -12.13 -21.86
N ASP A 89 0.96 -11.72 -22.90
CA ASP A 89 2.35 -11.25 -22.77
C ASP A 89 2.42 -9.85 -22.16
N LEU A 90 3.44 -9.62 -21.33
CA LEU A 90 3.73 -8.34 -20.68
C LEU A 90 4.93 -7.66 -21.36
N PRO A 91 4.95 -6.32 -21.47
CA PRO A 91 6.07 -5.58 -22.09
C PRO A 91 7.44 -5.78 -21.42
N GLY A 92 7.47 -6.28 -20.18
CA GLY A 92 8.69 -6.57 -19.45
C GLY A 92 8.46 -6.98 -18.00
N MET A 93 9.57 -7.31 -17.32
CA MET A 93 9.57 -7.76 -15.93
C MET A 93 9.20 -6.64 -14.94
N GLY A 94 8.55 -7.04 -13.84
CA GLY A 94 8.18 -6.15 -12.74
C GLY A 94 7.79 -6.96 -11.52
N ALA A 95 7.89 -6.35 -10.34
CA ALA A 95 7.52 -6.98 -9.06
C ALA A 95 6.09 -6.63 -8.61
N SER A 96 5.45 -5.67 -9.29
CA SER A 96 4.11 -5.21 -8.95
C SER A 96 3.09 -6.35 -9.00
N THR A 97 2.28 -6.40 -7.94
CA THR A 97 1.11 -7.28 -7.86
C THR A 97 0.00 -6.64 -8.68
N PRO A 98 -0.69 -7.38 -9.57
CA PRO A 98 -1.85 -6.83 -10.27
C PRO A 98 -2.91 -6.40 -9.26
N ILE A 99 -3.45 -5.19 -9.41
CA ILE A 99 -4.68 -4.80 -8.70
C ILE A 99 -5.88 -5.00 -9.61
N ILE A 100 -6.98 -5.46 -9.04
CA ILE A 100 -8.22 -5.76 -9.76
C ILE A 100 -9.32 -4.85 -9.20
N ILE A 101 -9.98 -4.10 -10.07
CA ILE A 101 -11.14 -3.27 -9.74
C ILE A 101 -12.23 -3.55 -10.78
N GLY A 102 -13.34 -4.19 -10.39
CA GLY A 102 -14.43 -4.53 -11.30
C GLY A 102 -13.97 -5.39 -12.48
N ASP A 103 -14.03 -4.82 -13.69
CA ASP A 103 -13.60 -5.42 -14.96
C ASP A 103 -12.19 -4.98 -15.43
N ARG A 104 -11.45 -4.24 -14.59
CA ARG A 104 -10.10 -3.74 -14.87
C ARG A 104 -9.03 -4.45 -14.07
N ILE A 105 -7.86 -4.59 -14.68
CA ILE A 105 -6.61 -4.99 -14.03
C ILE A 105 -5.57 -3.90 -14.30
N PHE A 106 -4.96 -3.33 -13.26
CA PHE A 106 -3.91 -2.33 -13.40
C PHE A 106 -2.55 -2.89 -12.97
N LEU A 107 -1.50 -2.59 -13.76
CA LEU A 107 -0.17 -3.18 -13.58
C LEU A 107 0.97 -2.26 -14.01
N SER A 108 1.97 -2.09 -13.14
CA SER A 108 3.22 -1.37 -13.45
C SER A 108 4.15 -2.27 -14.27
N SER A 109 4.73 -1.82 -15.37
CA SER A 109 5.72 -2.58 -16.16
C SER A 109 6.89 -1.71 -16.61
N VAL A 110 7.91 -2.34 -17.20
CA VAL A 110 8.93 -1.65 -18.00
C VAL A 110 8.90 -2.14 -19.44
N GLU A 111 9.50 -1.38 -20.35
CA GLU A 111 9.80 -1.75 -21.73
C GLU A 111 11.26 -1.36 -22.00
N VAL A 112 12.17 -2.33 -22.08
CA VAL A 112 13.62 -2.08 -22.22
C VAL A 112 13.96 -1.94 -23.70
N THR A 113 14.37 -0.75 -24.13
CA THR A 113 14.61 -0.41 -25.54
C THR A 113 16.06 -0.61 -25.95
N ASP A 114 17.02 -0.41 -25.03
CA ASP A 114 18.38 -0.92 -25.17
C ASP A 114 19.00 -1.23 -23.78
N LYS A 115 19.24 -2.53 -23.55
CA LYS A 115 19.86 -3.02 -22.31
C LYS A 115 21.33 -2.60 -22.15
N LYS A 116 22.05 -2.24 -23.22
CA LYS A 116 23.46 -1.81 -23.18
C LYS A 116 23.62 -0.36 -22.74
N SER A 117 22.88 0.58 -23.34
CA SER A 117 22.88 2.00 -22.93
C SER A 117 21.89 2.33 -21.80
N GLY A 118 21.25 1.31 -21.21
CA GLY A 118 20.36 1.48 -20.06
C GLY A 118 19.01 2.13 -20.40
N LYS A 119 18.61 2.09 -21.67
CA LYS A 119 17.41 2.76 -22.17
C LYS A 119 16.16 1.90 -22.01
N GLY A 120 15.08 2.53 -21.60
CA GLY A 120 13.77 1.91 -21.48
C GLY A 120 12.70 2.89 -21.03
N ARG A 121 11.48 2.38 -20.87
CA ARG A 121 10.30 3.13 -20.43
C ARG A 121 9.73 2.52 -19.16
N LEU A 122 9.14 3.39 -18.33
CA LEU A 122 8.24 2.98 -17.24
C LEU A 122 6.80 3.05 -17.75
N LEU A 123 6.05 1.97 -17.55
CA LEU A 123 4.73 1.79 -18.16
C LEU A 123 3.64 1.61 -17.11
N ALA A 124 2.56 2.37 -17.28
CA ALA A 124 1.27 2.10 -16.66
C ALA A 124 0.41 1.30 -17.65
N LEU A 125 -0.17 0.19 -17.19
CA LEU A 125 -1.02 -0.70 -17.99
C LEU A 125 -2.42 -0.82 -17.37
N CYS A 126 -3.42 -0.91 -18.23
CA CYS A 126 -4.78 -1.32 -17.91
C CYS A 126 -5.22 -2.43 -18.87
N LEU A 127 -5.64 -3.56 -18.32
CA LEU A 127 -6.10 -4.74 -19.05
C LEU A 127 -7.57 -5.02 -18.70
N ASN A 128 -8.31 -5.57 -19.66
CA ASN A 128 -9.64 -6.11 -19.45
C ASN A 128 -9.54 -7.43 -18.68
N ARG A 129 -10.26 -7.54 -17.58
CA ARG A 129 -10.29 -8.72 -16.73
C ARG A 129 -10.87 -9.96 -17.41
N SER A 130 -11.79 -9.79 -18.37
CA SER A 130 -12.53 -10.92 -18.94
C SER A 130 -11.70 -11.76 -19.92
N ASP A 131 -10.80 -11.12 -20.67
CA ASP A 131 -10.00 -11.73 -21.75
C ASP A 131 -8.50 -11.35 -21.74
N GLY A 132 -8.06 -10.53 -20.79
CA GLY A 132 -6.67 -10.10 -20.63
C GLY A 132 -6.20 -9.00 -21.60
N LYS A 133 -7.03 -8.55 -22.55
CA LYS A 133 -6.59 -7.58 -23.57
C LYS A 133 -6.22 -6.24 -22.96
N VAL A 134 -5.12 -5.64 -23.41
CA VAL A 134 -4.72 -4.28 -23.03
C VAL A 134 -5.77 -3.29 -23.52
N ILE A 135 -6.35 -2.52 -22.60
CA ILE A 135 -7.26 -1.40 -22.88
C ILE A 135 -6.42 -0.15 -23.16
N TRP A 136 -5.39 0.10 -22.34
CA TRP A 136 -4.42 1.16 -22.58
C TRP A 136 -3.03 0.84 -22.00
N LYS A 137 -1.99 1.43 -22.62
CA LYS A 137 -0.58 1.41 -22.20
C LYS A 137 -0.04 2.83 -22.31
N HIS A 138 0.43 3.40 -21.21
CA HIS A 138 1.01 4.74 -21.18
C HIS A 138 2.47 4.72 -20.70
N GLU A 139 3.29 5.57 -21.31
CA GLU A 139 4.62 5.92 -20.81
C GLU A 139 4.45 6.84 -19.58
N ALA A 140 4.61 6.24 -18.41
CA ALA A 140 4.35 6.89 -17.12
C ALA A 140 5.55 7.69 -16.62
N GLY A 141 6.77 7.19 -16.88
CA GLY A 141 8.01 7.76 -16.36
C GLY A 141 8.32 9.15 -16.91
N SER A 142 8.98 10.00 -16.12
CA SER A 142 9.45 11.33 -16.52
C SER A 142 10.92 11.32 -17.02
N GLY A 143 11.51 10.16 -17.27
CA GLY A 143 12.94 10.01 -17.58
C GLY A 143 13.88 10.46 -16.47
N TYR A 144 13.40 10.54 -15.22
CA TYR A 144 14.21 11.00 -14.10
C TYR A 144 15.20 9.92 -13.65
N ARG A 145 16.49 10.26 -13.65
CA ARG A 145 17.59 9.47 -13.09
C ARG A 145 18.21 10.22 -11.90
N PRO A 146 18.39 9.58 -10.73
CA PRO A 146 18.96 10.21 -9.55
C PRO A 146 20.51 10.23 -9.59
N GLY A 147 21.14 10.99 -8.70
CA GLY A 147 22.59 10.91 -8.41
C GLY A 147 23.50 11.11 -9.62
N GLU A 148 23.24 12.16 -10.40
CA GLU A 148 23.96 12.50 -11.65
C GLU A 148 23.95 11.41 -12.74
N GLY A 149 23.05 10.42 -12.62
CA GLY A 149 22.86 9.36 -13.62
C GLY A 149 23.19 7.95 -13.14
N ASP A 150 23.17 7.67 -11.83
CA ASP A 150 23.25 6.28 -11.34
C ASP A 150 21.95 5.52 -11.68
N GLY A 151 22.12 4.24 -12.01
CA GLY A 151 21.08 3.41 -12.61
C GLY A 151 20.74 3.74 -14.07
N ASN A 152 19.67 3.10 -14.53
CA ASN A 152 19.15 3.14 -15.90
C ASN A 152 17.71 3.68 -15.89
N ASP A 153 17.08 3.90 -17.05
CA ASP A 153 15.70 4.45 -17.11
C ASP A 153 14.64 3.54 -16.45
N PHE A 154 14.98 2.26 -16.24
CA PHE A 154 14.06 1.22 -15.78
C PHE A 154 14.45 0.53 -14.47
N GLN A 155 15.64 0.77 -13.91
CA GLN A 155 16.12 0.15 -12.66
C GLN A 155 17.30 0.92 -12.05
N LEU A 156 17.48 0.79 -10.72
CA LEU A 156 18.70 1.27 -10.04
C LEU A 156 19.75 0.18 -9.95
N ASP A 157 19.33 -1.06 -9.69
CA ASP A 157 20.20 -2.22 -9.51
C ASP A 157 19.72 -3.44 -10.33
N SER A 158 20.57 -4.46 -10.49
CA SER A 158 20.29 -5.62 -11.35
C SER A 158 19.23 -6.59 -10.80
N ARG A 159 18.76 -6.43 -9.57
CA ARG A 159 17.78 -7.35 -8.96
C ARG A 159 16.35 -6.97 -9.29
N THR A 160 16.02 -5.68 -9.47
CA THR A 160 14.62 -5.25 -9.64
C THR A 160 14.47 -3.95 -10.42
N THR A 161 13.29 -3.75 -11.01
CA THR A 161 12.96 -2.57 -11.81
C THR A 161 12.21 -1.51 -11.00
N TYR A 162 12.19 -0.26 -11.47
CA TYR A 162 11.38 0.81 -10.88
C TYR A 162 9.87 0.49 -10.91
N ALA A 163 9.42 -0.43 -11.78
CA ALA A 163 8.05 -0.96 -11.83
C ALA A 163 7.78 -2.06 -10.77
N SER A 164 8.41 -1.94 -9.60
CA SER A 164 8.20 -2.83 -8.45
C SER A 164 7.01 -2.43 -7.56
N PRO A 165 6.75 -1.14 -7.27
CA PRO A 165 5.53 -0.74 -6.59
C PRO A 165 4.30 -1.09 -7.43
N SER A 166 3.24 -1.52 -6.76
CA SER A 166 1.97 -1.78 -7.43
C SER A 166 1.18 -0.47 -7.60
N ALA A 167 0.23 -0.48 -8.53
CA ALA A 167 -0.76 0.59 -8.55
C ALA A 167 -1.69 0.49 -7.33
N VAL A 168 -2.40 1.57 -7.02
CA VAL A 168 -3.50 1.60 -6.04
C VAL A 168 -4.70 2.35 -6.63
N SER A 169 -5.92 2.01 -6.17
CA SER A 169 -7.15 2.67 -6.60
C SER A 169 -8.12 2.92 -5.44
N ASP A 170 -8.89 4.01 -5.54
CA ASP A 170 -9.98 4.38 -4.63
C ASP A 170 -11.37 4.01 -5.18
N GLY A 171 -11.43 3.41 -6.39
CA GLY A 171 -12.65 3.12 -7.14
C GLY A 171 -12.94 4.11 -8.26
N ASP A 172 -12.45 5.36 -8.18
CA ASP A 172 -12.65 6.39 -9.19
C ASP A 172 -11.44 6.53 -10.14
N ARG A 173 -10.23 6.42 -9.57
CA ARG A 173 -8.95 6.64 -10.26
C ARG A 173 -7.97 5.54 -9.94
N VAL A 174 -6.95 5.41 -10.78
CA VAL A 174 -5.78 4.57 -10.52
C VAL A 174 -4.54 5.46 -10.36
N ILE A 175 -3.67 5.11 -9.43
CA ILE A 175 -2.43 5.82 -9.14
C ILE A 175 -1.27 4.83 -9.25
N PHE A 176 -0.31 5.13 -10.13
CA PHE A 176 0.91 4.36 -10.31
C PHE A 176 2.08 5.11 -9.66
N PHE A 177 2.97 4.35 -9.03
CA PHE A 177 4.21 4.86 -8.46
C PHE A 177 5.38 3.99 -8.93
N PHE A 178 6.54 4.62 -9.13
CA PHE A 178 7.75 3.96 -9.60
C PHE A 178 8.95 4.32 -8.70
N GLY A 179 9.90 3.39 -8.59
CA GLY A 179 11.06 3.52 -7.69
C GLY A 179 12.01 4.69 -7.96
N ASN A 180 11.89 5.39 -9.10
CA ASN A 180 12.58 6.64 -9.40
C ASN A 180 11.78 7.89 -8.94
N GLY A 181 10.75 7.70 -8.12
CA GLY A 181 9.92 8.76 -7.56
C GLY A 181 8.74 9.20 -8.44
N ASP A 182 8.61 8.71 -9.68
CA ASP A 182 7.50 9.08 -10.55
C ASP A 182 6.16 8.59 -9.98
N LEU A 183 5.19 9.50 -9.86
CA LEU A 183 3.85 9.28 -9.32
C LEU A 183 2.82 9.91 -10.27
N VAL A 184 1.92 9.10 -10.83
CA VAL A 184 0.95 9.54 -11.85
C VAL A 184 -0.42 8.92 -11.61
N SER A 185 -1.48 9.69 -11.86
CA SER A 185 -2.86 9.21 -11.78
C SER A 185 -3.56 9.28 -13.14
N TYR A 186 -4.30 8.22 -13.43
CA TYR A 186 -5.21 8.12 -14.57
C TYR A 186 -6.63 7.85 -14.07
N ASP A 187 -7.65 8.25 -14.84
CA ASP A 187 -8.96 7.61 -14.72
C ASP A 187 -8.92 6.20 -15.36
N PHE A 188 -9.97 5.40 -15.16
CA PHE A 188 -10.01 4.05 -15.72
C PHE A 188 -10.08 4.02 -17.26
N GLY A 189 -10.39 5.16 -17.91
CA GLY A 189 -10.30 5.34 -19.36
C GLY A 189 -8.89 5.59 -19.88
N GLY A 190 -7.92 5.87 -19.00
CA GLY A 190 -6.52 6.12 -19.35
C GLY A 190 -6.17 7.59 -19.55
N LYS A 191 -7.09 8.52 -19.28
CA LYS A 191 -6.77 9.95 -19.31
C LYS A 191 -5.99 10.30 -18.05
N GLU A 192 -4.79 10.86 -18.23
CA GLU A 192 -3.97 11.38 -17.14
C GLU A 192 -4.70 12.53 -16.43
N GLN A 193 -4.81 12.43 -15.11
CA GLN A 193 -5.43 13.44 -14.25
C GLN A 193 -4.37 14.39 -13.66
N TRP A 194 -3.23 13.83 -13.25
CA TRP A 194 -2.06 14.56 -12.75
C TRP A 194 -0.81 13.68 -12.74
N ARG A 195 0.38 14.30 -12.78
CA ARG A 195 1.68 13.64 -12.58
C ARG A 195 2.61 14.46 -11.69
N ARG A 196 3.54 13.78 -11.03
CA ARG A 196 4.47 14.30 -10.03
C ARG A 196 5.73 13.43 -9.98
N ASN A 197 6.85 13.94 -9.44
CA ASN A 197 7.99 13.09 -9.07
C ASN A 197 8.49 13.47 -7.66
N ILE A 198 8.44 12.51 -6.74
CA ILE A 198 8.69 12.72 -5.31
C ILE A 198 10.18 12.98 -5.01
N GLN A 199 11.11 12.50 -5.83
CA GLN A 199 12.53 12.85 -5.71
C GLN A 199 12.80 14.30 -6.13
N LYS A 200 12.13 14.81 -7.17
CA LYS A 200 12.23 16.23 -7.56
C LYS A 200 11.74 17.19 -6.46
N ASP A 201 10.76 16.78 -5.66
CA ASP A 201 10.20 17.62 -4.59
C ASP A 201 11.02 17.59 -3.28
N TYR A 202 11.68 16.48 -2.97
CA TYR A 202 12.30 16.24 -1.66
C TYR A 202 13.78 15.85 -1.68
N GLY A 203 14.37 15.71 -2.87
CA GLY A 203 15.74 15.25 -3.10
C GLY A 203 15.81 13.75 -3.39
N ASP A 204 16.95 13.31 -3.93
CA ASP A 204 17.20 11.92 -4.29
C ASP A 204 17.03 10.95 -3.10
N PHE A 205 16.33 9.86 -3.38
CA PHE A 205 16.09 8.78 -2.45
C PHE A 205 17.39 8.04 -2.13
N THR A 206 17.75 8.06 -0.85
CA THR A 206 19.08 7.63 -0.40
C THR A 206 19.06 6.16 0.04
N PHE A 207 18.99 5.27 -0.96
CA PHE A 207 18.98 3.81 -0.81
C PHE A 207 20.14 3.15 -1.55
N GLN A 208 20.52 1.96 -1.11
CA GLN A 208 21.47 1.08 -1.80
C GLN A 208 20.82 0.21 -2.88
N TRP A 209 19.50 -0.01 -2.79
CA TRP A 209 18.73 -0.84 -3.73
C TRP A 209 17.56 -0.05 -4.31
N THR A 210 17.04 -0.47 -5.46
CA THR A 210 15.90 0.16 -6.13
C THR A 210 14.69 0.28 -5.19
N PHE A 211 14.19 1.50 -4.96
CA PHE A 211 13.04 1.73 -4.09
C PHE A 211 11.77 1.05 -4.62
N SER A 212 10.98 0.44 -3.73
CA SER A 212 9.89 -0.48 -4.12
C SER A 212 8.65 -0.47 -3.24
N ALA A 213 8.58 0.40 -2.23
CA ALA A 213 7.40 0.52 -1.38
C ALA A 213 6.17 0.97 -2.22
N THR A 214 5.03 0.33 -2.01
CA THR A 214 3.78 0.69 -2.69
C THR A 214 3.08 1.80 -1.90
N PRO A 215 2.53 2.85 -2.55
CA PRO A 215 1.70 3.84 -1.87
C PRO A 215 0.48 3.18 -1.20
N THR A 216 -0.13 3.87 -0.26
CA THR A 216 -1.27 3.35 0.52
C THR A 216 -2.43 4.32 0.43
N LEU A 217 -3.50 3.94 -0.27
CA LEU A 217 -4.77 4.65 -0.19
C LEU A 217 -5.49 4.22 1.07
N TYR A 218 -5.92 5.19 1.88
CA TYR A 218 -6.68 4.97 3.10
C TYR A 218 -7.37 6.26 3.53
N ASP A 219 -8.62 6.18 4.00
CA ASP A 219 -9.40 7.31 4.52
C ASP A 219 -9.45 8.54 3.58
N GLY A 220 -9.55 8.30 2.27
CA GLY A 220 -9.56 9.36 1.24
C GLY A 220 -8.23 10.10 1.07
N LYS A 221 -7.10 9.49 1.46
CA LYS A 221 -5.74 10.03 1.37
C LYS A 221 -4.75 9.00 0.82
N LEU A 222 -3.65 9.50 0.25
CA LEU A 222 -2.57 8.69 -0.32
C LEU A 222 -1.30 8.85 0.51
N TYR A 223 -0.82 7.77 1.12
CA TYR A 223 0.36 7.77 1.99
C TYR A 223 1.56 7.09 1.31
N LEU A 224 2.76 7.60 1.58
CA LEU A 224 4.03 6.99 1.17
C LEU A 224 5.09 7.22 2.25
N ALA A 225 5.76 6.15 2.70
CA ALA A 225 6.91 6.25 3.60
C ALA A 225 8.21 6.19 2.79
N VAL A 226 9.09 7.18 2.99
CA VAL A 226 10.45 7.22 2.43
C VAL A 226 11.41 7.04 3.60
N LEU A 227 11.77 5.79 3.88
CA LEU A 227 12.67 5.42 4.98
C LEU A 227 14.04 5.10 4.40
N GLN A 228 14.95 6.06 4.50
CA GLN A 228 16.18 6.19 3.72
C GLN A 228 17.36 6.59 4.61
N ARG A 229 18.59 6.47 4.10
CA ARG A 229 19.79 6.93 4.81
C ARG A 229 19.87 8.44 4.94
N ASP A 230 20.61 8.83 5.95
CA ASP A 230 21.09 10.18 6.26
C ASP A 230 22.51 10.48 5.71
N GLU A 231 23.19 9.50 5.13
CA GLU A 231 24.52 9.60 4.48
C GLU A 231 24.45 9.45 2.96
N ILE A 232 25.24 10.24 2.21
CA ILE A 232 25.32 10.18 0.74
C ILE A 232 25.70 8.77 0.29
N THR A 233 24.90 8.21 -0.63
CA THR A 233 24.98 6.79 -1.00
C THR A 233 24.95 6.66 -2.52
N HIS A 234 26.05 6.19 -3.12
CA HIS A 234 26.24 6.12 -4.58
C HIS A 234 25.91 7.45 -5.29
N GLY A 235 26.45 8.57 -4.77
CA GLY A 235 26.20 9.92 -5.30
C GLY A 235 24.80 10.50 -4.99
N ARG A 236 23.83 9.69 -4.57
CA ARG A 236 22.48 10.16 -4.18
C ARG A 236 22.44 10.73 -2.78
N GLY A 237 21.48 11.64 -2.59
CA GLY A 237 21.09 12.15 -1.28
C GLY A 237 21.95 13.32 -0.81
N LYS A 238 22.03 13.47 0.51
CA LYS A 238 22.79 14.52 1.21
C LYS A 238 23.09 14.10 2.64
N ALA A 239 24.01 14.78 3.31
CA ALA A 239 24.20 14.61 4.74
C ALA A 239 22.95 15.04 5.53
N ASN A 240 22.60 14.29 6.57
CA ASN A 240 21.40 14.44 7.39
C ASN A 240 20.08 14.38 6.58
N ASN A 241 20.01 13.57 5.51
CA ASN A 241 18.78 13.41 4.74
C ASN A 241 17.71 12.66 5.57
N PRO A 242 16.56 13.27 5.91
CA PRO A 242 15.64 12.65 6.85
C PRO A 242 14.80 11.57 6.19
N SER A 243 14.49 10.52 6.95
CA SER A 243 13.35 9.64 6.68
C SER A 243 12.03 10.38 6.96
N PHE A 244 10.99 10.15 6.15
CA PHE A 244 9.70 10.81 6.30
C PHE A 244 8.49 9.97 5.88
N LEU A 245 7.34 10.29 6.44
CA LEU A 245 6.02 9.86 5.99
C LEU A 245 5.36 11.04 5.26
N LEU A 246 4.82 10.78 4.08
CA LEU A 246 4.15 11.75 3.22
C LEU A 246 2.66 11.40 3.12
N CYS A 247 1.79 12.39 3.27
CA CYS A 247 0.36 12.31 2.94
C CYS A 247 0.04 13.23 1.77
N MET A 248 -0.71 12.72 0.81
CA MET A 248 -1.11 13.41 -0.41
C MET A 248 -2.62 13.30 -0.64
N ASP A 249 -3.15 14.26 -1.39
CA ASP A 249 -4.50 14.24 -1.91
C ASP A 249 -4.53 13.41 -3.21
N PRO A 250 -5.25 12.27 -3.27
CA PRO A 250 -5.30 11.44 -4.47
C PRO A 250 -5.93 12.15 -5.67
N ALA A 251 -6.75 13.20 -5.47
CA ALA A 251 -7.41 13.91 -6.56
C ALA A 251 -6.46 14.79 -7.38
N ASN A 252 -5.31 15.20 -6.84
CA ASN A 252 -4.39 16.15 -7.49
C ASN A 252 -2.90 15.94 -7.18
N GLY A 253 -2.54 14.91 -6.40
CA GLY A 253 -1.17 14.55 -6.06
C GLY A 253 -0.44 15.51 -5.10
N LYS A 254 -1.09 16.61 -4.64
CA LYS A 254 -0.45 17.59 -3.76
C LYS A 254 -0.25 17.02 -2.36
N THR A 255 0.83 17.44 -1.71
CA THR A 255 1.10 17.10 -0.30
C THR A 255 0.10 17.79 0.62
N VAL A 256 -0.57 17.01 1.47
CA VAL A 256 -1.41 17.51 2.57
C VAL A 256 -0.54 17.76 3.80
N TRP A 257 0.33 16.80 4.15
CA TRP A 257 1.37 16.97 5.17
C TRP A 257 2.59 16.08 4.90
N LYS A 258 3.73 16.43 5.50
CA LYS A 258 4.93 15.59 5.58
C LYS A 258 5.41 15.54 7.02
N HIS A 259 5.54 14.35 7.59
CA HIS A 259 6.05 14.13 8.94
C HIS A 259 7.45 13.50 8.88
N LEU A 260 8.42 14.06 9.59
CA LEU A 260 9.76 13.46 9.69
C LEU A 260 9.70 12.28 10.66
N ARG A 261 10.34 11.15 10.32
CA ARG A 261 10.34 9.92 11.13
C ARG A 261 11.77 9.59 11.56
N PRO A 262 12.26 10.17 12.67
CA PRO A 262 13.64 10.00 13.12
C PRO A 262 13.90 8.59 13.66
N SER A 263 15.15 8.13 13.53
CA SER A 263 15.64 6.86 14.04
C SER A 263 17.12 6.97 14.38
N ASP A 264 17.56 6.22 15.40
CA ASP A 264 18.95 6.06 15.82
C ASP A 264 19.69 4.93 15.07
N ALA A 265 18.99 4.25 14.13
CA ALA A 265 19.55 3.28 13.21
C ALA A 265 20.58 3.93 12.28
N ARG A 266 21.45 3.11 11.68
CA ARG A 266 22.67 3.58 11.00
C ARG A 266 22.82 2.93 9.64
N LYS A 267 23.23 3.73 8.65
CA LYS A 267 23.49 3.29 7.26
C LYS A 267 22.32 2.51 6.67
N GLU A 268 22.54 1.33 6.08
CA GLU A 268 21.50 0.52 5.43
C GLU A 268 20.34 0.16 6.39
N SER A 269 20.56 0.15 7.72
CA SER A 269 19.51 -0.15 8.70
C SER A 269 18.45 0.94 8.84
N LEU A 270 18.70 2.14 8.29
CA LEU A 270 17.67 3.17 8.07
C LEU A 270 16.75 2.84 6.89
N GLU A 271 17.23 2.09 5.89
CA GLU A 271 16.48 1.77 4.69
C GLU A 271 15.30 0.83 4.99
N SER A 272 14.11 1.19 4.54
CA SER A 272 12.97 0.26 4.49
C SER A 272 12.20 0.37 3.18
N PHE A 273 11.85 -0.79 2.66
CA PHE A 273 11.08 -1.00 1.44
C PHE A 273 9.62 -1.42 1.77
N GLY A 274 9.28 -1.44 3.06
CA GLY A 274 7.94 -1.77 3.55
C GLY A 274 6.89 -0.74 3.16
N THR A 275 5.69 -1.22 2.85
CA THR A 275 4.50 -0.41 2.61
C THR A 275 3.85 -0.02 3.94
N VAL A 276 3.20 1.15 3.98
CA VAL A 276 2.42 1.60 5.15
C VAL A 276 1.18 0.70 5.28
N ILE A 277 0.88 0.24 6.49
CA ILE A 277 -0.31 -0.58 6.74
C ILE A 277 -1.31 0.22 7.58
N PRO A 278 -2.53 0.47 7.08
CA PRO A 278 -3.56 1.11 7.88
C PRO A 278 -4.09 0.15 8.95
N TYR A 279 -4.51 0.70 10.09
CA TYR A 279 -5.12 -0.05 11.18
C TYR A 279 -6.27 0.74 11.80
N GLU A 280 -7.40 0.09 12.03
CA GLU A 280 -8.49 0.59 12.88
C GLU A 280 -8.66 -0.33 14.09
N GLY A 281 -8.56 0.25 15.29
CA GLY A 281 -8.70 -0.49 16.54
C GLY A 281 -8.15 0.26 17.75
N ALA A 282 -8.29 -0.33 18.94
CA ALA A 282 -7.98 0.33 20.22
C ALA A 282 -8.61 1.74 20.38
N GLY A 283 -9.75 1.97 19.71
CA GLY A 283 -10.48 3.25 19.71
C GLY A 283 -9.95 4.33 18.76
N ARG A 284 -9.07 4.01 17.80
CA ARG A 284 -8.51 5.00 16.85
C ARG A 284 -8.09 4.39 15.51
N LYS A 285 -7.76 5.26 14.55
CA LYS A 285 -7.10 4.92 13.29
C LYS A 285 -5.59 5.14 13.42
N GLU A 286 -4.78 4.28 12.81
CA GLU A 286 -3.31 4.39 12.77
C GLU A 286 -2.75 4.05 11.39
N LEU A 287 -1.56 4.60 11.08
CA LEU A 287 -0.68 4.17 10.01
C LEU A 287 0.53 3.44 10.63
N ILE A 288 0.63 2.14 10.39
CA ILE A 288 1.64 1.25 10.96
C ILE A 288 2.83 1.14 10.00
N ILE A 289 4.04 1.41 10.49
CA ILE A 289 5.26 1.52 9.67
C ILE A 289 6.43 0.84 10.39
N ALA A 290 7.16 -0.02 9.69
CA ALA A 290 8.39 -0.66 10.16
C ALA A 290 9.60 -0.24 9.32
N GLY A 291 10.72 0.05 9.98
CA GLY A 291 11.97 0.48 9.35
C GLY A 291 12.78 1.42 10.24
N GLY A 292 14.09 1.55 10.01
CA GLY A 292 14.96 2.31 10.93
C GLY A 292 14.95 1.71 12.33
N ASP A 293 15.12 0.38 12.45
CA ASP A 293 15.10 -0.40 13.70
C ASP A 293 13.88 -0.25 14.64
N VAL A 294 12.83 0.46 14.20
CA VAL A 294 11.61 0.70 14.97
C VAL A 294 10.34 0.40 14.16
N LEU A 295 9.33 -0.06 14.89
CA LEU A 295 7.94 -0.13 14.49
C LEU A 295 7.21 1.07 15.09
N THR A 296 6.37 1.75 14.33
CA THR A 296 5.69 3.00 14.73
C THR A 296 4.24 3.00 14.29
N GLY A 297 3.35 3.52 15.14
CA GLY A 297 1.99 3.91 14.77
C GLY A 297 1.88 5.43 14.64
N HIS A 298 1.37 5.92 13.52
CA HIS A 298 1.17 7.34 13.25
C HIS A 298 -0.32 7.70 13.11
N ASP A 299 -0.66 8.92 13.51
CA ASP A 299 -1.98 9.52 13.27
C ASP A 299 -2.20 9.80 11.76
N PRO A 300 -3.27 9.29 11.12
CA PRO A 300 -3.47 9.48 9.67
C PRO A 300 -3.77 10.93 9.26
N ALA A 301 -4.33 11.76 10.16
CA ALA A 301 -4.73 13.12 9.84
C ALA A 301 -3.55 14.13 9.88
N THR A 302 -2.50 13.82 10.64
CA THR A 302 -1.37 14.73 10.92
C THR A 302 0.02 14.10 10.69
N GLY A 303 0.10 12.78 10.56
CA GLY A 303 1.33 12.01 10.47
C GLY A 303 2.08 11.84 11.78
N LYS A 304 1.58 12.43 12.88
CA LYS A 304 2.23 12.43 14.19
C LYS A 304 2.47 11.01 14.70
N GLU A 305 3.70 10.68 15.06
CA GLU A 305 4.01 9.43 15.77
C GLU A 305 3.24 9.39 17.11
N LEU A 306 2.36 8.39 17.26
CA LEU A 306 1.55 8.13 18.46
C LEU A 306 2.29 7.21 19.43
N TRP A 307 3.05 6.26 18.87
CA TRP A 307 3.90 5.34 19.61
C TRP A 307 5.03 4.79 18.73
N ARG A 308 6.11 4.37 19.38
CA ARG A 308 7.15 3.53 18.80
C ARG A 308 7.45 2.33 19.69
N TRP A 309 7.78 1.21 19.05
CA TRP A 309 8.38 0.05 19.67
C TRP A 309 9.63 -0.35 18.88
N GLY A 310 10.77 -0.53 19.55
CA GLY A 310 12.01 -0.93 18.88
C GLY A 310 12.98 -1.64 19.81
N THR A 311 13.54 -2.76 19.32
CA THR A 311 14.69 -3.43 19.97
C THR A 311 15.42 -4.47 19.13
N TRP A 312 14.94 -4.82 17.93
CA TRP A 312 15.53 -5.95 17.19
C TRP A 312 17.01 -5.75 16.82
N ASN A 313 17.50 -4.49 16.83
CA ASN A 313 18.91 -4.11 16.75
C ASN A 313 19.41 -3.44 18.05
N PRO A 314 19.76 -4.19 19.12
CA PRO A 314 20.12 -3.60 20.41
C PRO A 314 21.34 -2.67 20.35
N GLY A 315 21.08 -1.35 20.42
CA GLY A 315 22.11 -0.31 20.32
C GLY A 315 22.62 -0.06 18.90
N HIS A 316 21.84 -0.39 17.86
CA HIS A 316 22.12 -0.11 16.44
C HIS A 316 23.50 -0.60 15.98
N ARG A 317 23.83 -1.84 16.39
CA ARG A 317 25.10 -2.51 16.12
C ARG A 317 25.19 -2.99 14.68
N GLU A 318 24.11 -3.57 14.17
CA GLU A 318 24.01 -3.97 12.76
C GLU A 318 23.75 -2.72 11.90
N GLN A 319 24.70 -2.36 11.03
CA GLN A 319 24.62 -1.18 10.14
C GLN A 319 24.15 -1.55 8.71
N TRP A 320 24.06 -2.84 8.40
CA TRP A 320 23.75 -3.35 7.06
C TRP A 320 22.49 -4.22 7.13
N TRP A 321 21.39 -3.61 7.57
CA TRP A 321 20.19 -4.31 8.03
C TRP A 321 18.89 -3.61 7.60
N ARG A 322 18.78 -3.29 6.30
CA ARG A 322 17.53 -2.79 5.70
C ARG A 322 16.33 -3.69 5.98
N LEU A 323 15.14 -3.11 6.14
CA LEU A 323 13.89 -3.86 6.28
C LEU A 323 13.18 -3.99 4.93
N VAL A 324 12.90 -5.22 4.48
CA VAL A 324 12.17 -5.46 3.21
C VAL A 324 10.71 -5.86 3.43
N PRO A 325 10.37 -6.76 4.39
CA PRO A 325 8.97 -7.06 4.70
C PRO A 325 8.24 -5.83 5.24
N SER A 326 6.98 -5.68 4.84
CA SER A 326 6.06 -4.73 5.50
C SER A 326 5.62 -5.29 6.85
N PRO A 327 5.17 -4.45 7.81
CA PRO A 327 4.50 -4.96 9.00
C PRO A 327 3.21 -5.70 8.61
N VAL A 328 2.67 -6.54 9.49
CA VAL A 328 1.37 -7.22 9.25
C VAL A 328 0.55 -7.21 10.53
N VAL A 329 -0.68 -6.73 10.43
CA VAL A 329 -1.62 -6.58 11.54
C VAL A 329 -2.53 -7.80 11.64
N GLY A 330 -2.77 -8.30 12.85
CA GLY A 330 -3.66 -9.46 13.05
C GLY A 330 -3.81 -9.88 14.51
N GLY A 331 -5.01 -10.29 14.90
CA GLY A 331 -5.27 -10.90 16.22
C GLY A 331 -5.02 -9.99 17.44
N GLY A 332 -4.90 -8.68 17.25
CA GLY A 332 -4.56 -7.69 18.29
C GLY A 332 -3.06 -7.36 18.39
N VAL A 333 -2.22 -7.93 17.52
CA VAL A 333 -0.77 -7.66 17.45
C VAL A 333 -0.36 -7.24 16.04
N VAL A 334 0.86 -6.73 15.93
CA VAL A 334 1.53 -6.45 14.66
C VAL A 334 2.87 -7.18 14.61
N LEU A 335 3.13 -7.86 13.49
CA LEU A 335 4.41 -8.49 13.21
C LEU A 335 5.38 -7.51 12.54
N ALA A 336 6.64 -7.56 12.96
CA ALA A 336 7.78 -7.03 12.24
C ALA A 336 8.82 -8.15 12.04
N CYS A 337 9.21 -8.42 10.80
CA CYS A 337 10.23 -9.41 10.45
C CYS A 337 11.60 -8.73 10.37
N ALA A 338 12.46 -8.92 11.37
CA ALA A 338 13.80 -8.34 11.32
C ALA A 338 14.67 -9.04 10.25
N PRO A 339 15.68 -8.36 9.68
CA PRO A 339 16.25 -8.77 8.40
C PRO A 339 17.15 -10.01 8.46
N LYS A 340 17.41 -10.61 7.29
CA LYS A 340 18.23 -11.82 7.12
C LYS A 340 17.61 -13.01 7.90
N LYS A 341 18.34 -13.54 8.89
CA LYS A 341 17.94 -14.69 9.73
C LYS A 341 17.49 -14.26 11.13
N ALA A 342 17.16 -12.99 11.32
CA ALA A 342 16.74 -12.45 12.61
C ALA A 342 15.29 -12.87 12.96
N PRO A 343 14.86 -12.66 14.22
CA PRO A 343 13.52 -13.04 14.64
C PRO A 343 12.41 -12.26 13.95
N VAL A 344 11.22 -12.84 13.94
CA VAL A 344 9.96 -12.10 13.82
C VAL A 344 9.53 -11.68 15.22
N PHE A 345 9.11 -10.44 15.36
CA PHE A 345 8.66 -9.82 16.61
C PHE A 345 7.18 -9.46 16.51
N ALA A 346 6.38 -9.81 17.51
CA ALA A 346 4.99 -9.40 17.63
C ALA A 346 4.84 -8.34 18.72
N ALA A 347 4.52 -7.11 18.34
CA ALA A 347 4.25 -6.01 19.26
C ALA A 347 2.75 -5.75 19.43
N LYS A 348 2.35 -5.16 20.55
CA LYS A 348 0.98 -4.70 20.81
C LYS A 348 0.64 -3.52 19.89
N LEU A 349 -0.60 -3.49 19.43
CA LEU A 349 -1.18 -2.32 18.74
C LEU A 349 -1.73 -1.30 19.74
N GLY A 350 -1.92 -0.05 19.31
CA GLY A 350 -2.58 0.99 20.12
C GLY A 350 -1.78 1.52 21.31
N LEU A 351 -0.47 1.23 21.37
CA LEU A 351 0.51 1.69 22.37
C LEU A 351 0.57 3.24 22.49
N LYS A 352 1.31 3.80 23.46
CA LYS A 352 1.41 5.26 23.66
C LYS A 352 2.82 5.68 24.07
N GLY A 353 3.49 6.46 23.22
CA GLY A 353 4.86 6.90 23.46
C GLY A 353 5.92 5.83 23.12
N THR A 354 7.06 5.88 23.80
CA THR A 354 8.25 5.07 23.46
C THR A 354 8.32 3.80 24.29
N HIS A 355 8.27 2.65 23.63
CA HIS A 355 8.43 1.32 24.22
C HIS A 355 9.66 0.61 23.64
N SER A 356 10.28 -0.28 24.42
CA SER A 356 11.43 -1.08 23.96
C SER A 356 11.62 -2.37 24.75
N GLY A 357 12.33 -3.33 24.15
CA GLY A 357 12.62 -4.63 24.73
C GLY A 357 11.37 -5.44 24.96
N LYS A 358 11.16 -5.83 26.22
CA LYS A 358 9.98 -6.60 26.67
C LYS A 358 8.75 -5.73 26.87
N ASP A 359 8.90 -4.41 27.01
CA ASP A 359 7.75 -3.51 26.99
C ASP A 359 7.22 -3.38 25.56
N GLY A 360 5.91 -3.25 25.38
CA GLY A 360 5.22 -3.31 24.09
C GLY A 360 5.22 -4.69 23.38
N LEU A 361 6.21 -5.55 23.63
CA LEU A 361 6.34 -6.88 23.02
C LEU A 361 5.29 -7.87 23.54
N VAL A 362 4.91 -8.84 22.69
CA VAL A 362 4.05 -9.98 23.02
C VAL A 362 4.82 -11.30 22.89
N TRP A 363 5.50 -11.53 21.76
CA TRP A 363 6.38 -12.67 21.53
C TRP A 363 7.43 -12.38 20.46
N GLU A 364 8.49 -13.20 20.42
CA GLU A 364 9.53 -13.17 19.38
C GLU A 364 10.02 -14.58 19.03
N THR A 365 10.58 -14.77 17.83
CA THR A 365 11.04 -16.09 17.34
C THR A 365 12.53 -16.39 17.59
N SER A 366 13.21 -15.69 18.51
CA SER A 366 14.62 -15.92 18.83
C SER A 366 14.94 -17.38 19.21
N LYS A 367 14.02 -18.04 19.90
CA LYS A 367 14.09 -19.48 20.27
C LYS A 367 13.58 -20.43 19.17
N HIS A 368 13.06 -19.89 18.07
CA HIS A 368 12.51 -20.62 16.93
C HIS A 368 13.19 -20.17 15.63
N PRO A 369 14.50 -20.37 15.45
CA PRO A 369 15.31 -19.79 14.36
C PRO A 369 15.01 -20.36 12.96
N GLN A 370 13.91 -21.10 12.79
CA GLN A 370 13.34 -21.45 11.48
C GLN A 370 12.28 -20.42 11.01
N ILE A 371 11.73 -19.61 11.94
CA ILE A 371 10.68 -18.63 11.68
C ILE A 371 11.31 -17.24 11.54
N THR A 372 11.63 -16.87 10.31
CA THR A 372 12.25 -15.58 9.93
C THR A 372 11.62 -15.11 8.62
N SER A 373 11.91 -13.89 8.15
CA SER A 373 11.70 -13.50 6.75
C SER A 373 12.66 -12.37 6.35
N ASP A 374 13.39 -12.53 5.24
CA ASP A 374 14.27 -11.48 4.68
C ASP A 374 13.56 -10.64 3.62
N VAL A 375 12.50 -11.16 2.98
CA VAL A 375 11.77 -10.48 1.88
C VAL A 375 10.24 -10.68 1.93
N PRO A 376 9.66 -11.90 2.06
CA PRO A 376 8.22 -12.06 2.14
C PRO A 376 7.56 -11.27 3.28
N THR A 377 6.52 -10.52 2.96
CA THR A 377 5.60 -9.98 3.98
C THR A 377 4.68 -11.12 4.43
N PRO A 378 4.54 -11.41 5.73
CA PRO A 378 3.64 -12.45 6.23
C PRO A 378 2.19 -12.30 5.75
N LEU A 379 1.45 -13.40 5.82
CA LEU A 379 0.00 -13.41 5.64
C LEU A 379 -0.68 -13.42 7.03
N PHE A 380 -1.77 -12.67 7.20
CA PHE A 380 -2.77 -12.98 8.22
C PHE A 380 -4.03 -13.52 7.54
N TYR A 381 -4.60 -14.61 8.05
CA TYR A 381 -5.84 -15.19 7.53
C TYR A 381 -6.54 -16.05 8.58
N LYS A 382 -7.87 -15.92 8.67
CA LYS A 382 -8.74 -16.63 9.64
C LYS A 382 -8.15 -16.74 11.06
N GLY A 383 -7.65 -15.60 11.57
CA GLY A 383 -7.17 -15.50 12.95
C GLY A 383 -5.74 -16.03 13.21
N LYS A 384 -4.97 -16.39 12.17
CA LYS A 384 -3.60 -16.90 12.30
C LYS A 384 -2.63 -16.19 11.35
N PHE A 385 -1.36 -16.11 11.72
CA PHE A 385 -0.31 -15.64 10.82
C PHE A 385 0.38 -16.82 10.12
N TYR A 386 0.82 -16.60 8.89
CA TYR A 386 1.60 -17.54 8.10
C TYR A 386 2.88 -16.83 7.67
N VAL A 387 3.99 -17.25 8.27
CA VAL A 387 5.33 -16.67 8.06
C VAL A 387 6.09 -17.55 7.09
N LEU A 388 6.47 -16.96 5.95
CA LEU A 388 7.32 -17.59 4.95
C LEU A 388 8.78 -17.17 5.16
N SER A 389 9.62 -18.11 5.60
CA SER A 389 11.07 -17.90 5.59
C SER A 389 11.65 -18.27 4.23
N ASP A 390 12.01 -17.27 3.44
CA ASP A 390 12.68 -17.43 2.16
C ASP A 390 14.12 -17.98 2.30
N LEU A 391 14.75 -17.74 3.45
CA LEU A 391 16.09 -18.23 3.78
C LEU A 391 16.10 -19.64 4.39
N LYS A 392 14.99 -20.10 4.97
CA LYS A 392 14.83 -21.47 5.50
C LYS A 392 13.94 -22.35 4.64
N ARG A 393 13.34 -21.82 3.56
CA ARG A 393 12.37 -22.50 2.68
C ARG A 393 11.23 -23.14 3.49
N ALA A 394 10.60 -22.39 4.38
CA ALA A 394 9.53 -22.93 5.22
C ALA A 394 8.37 -21.95 5.37
N MET A 395 7.14 -22.45 5.19
CA MET A 395 5.92 -21.76 5.62
C MET A 395 5.59 -22.24 7.04
N THR A 396 5.31 -21.33 7.97
CA THR A 396 4.94 -21.68 9.35
C THR A 396 3.68 -20.93 9.77
N ARG A 397 2.66 -21.67 10.23
CA ARG A 397 1.46 -21.11 10.86
C ARG A 397 1.73 -20.87 12.34
N VAL A 398 1.52 -19.63 12.80
CA VAL A 398 1.68 -19.24 14.20
C VAL A 398 0.42 -18.58 14.77
N ASP A 399 0.17 -18.85 16.04
CA ASP A 399 -0.88 -18.19 16.82
C ASP A 399 -0.50 -16.72 17.11
N PRO A 400 -1.38 -15.73 16.83
CA PRO A 400 -1.05 -14.31 16.95
C PRO A 400 -0.83 -13.87 18.40
N LYS A 401 -1.40 -14.55 19.40
CA LYS A 401 -1.31 -14.13 20.81
C LYS A 401 -0.09 -14.71 21.52
N THR A 402 0.40 -15.86 21.08
CA THR A 402 1.42 -16.64 21.79
C THR A 402 2.69 -16.91 20.99
N GLY A 403 2.68 -16.73 19.66
CA GLY A 403 3.78 -17.10 18.77
C GLY A 403 3.97 -18.61 18.63
N LYS A 404 3.07 -19.42 19.23
CA LYS A 404 3.11 -20.88 19.16
C LYS A 404 2.95 -21.34 17.70
N VAL A 405 3.87 -22.20 17.26
CA VAL A 405 3.75 -22.93 15.99
C VAL A 405 2.60 -23.92 16.05
N GLU A 406 1.75 -23.89 15.03
CA GLU A 406 0.69 -24.89 14.81
C GLU A 406 1.12 -25.93 13.79
N TRP A 407 1.77 -25.50 12.70
CA TRP A 407 2.49 -26.36 11.76
C TRP A 407 3.62 -25.59 11.05
N THR A 408 4.61 -26.34 10.55
CA THR A 408 5.65 -25.87 9.63
C THR A 408 5.76 -26.82 8.46
N THR A 409 5.73 -26.31 7.23
CA THR A 409 5.87 -27.07 5.99
C THR A 409 7.07 -26.56 5.20
N GLU A 410 7.93 -27.48 4.74
CA GLU A 410 9.03 -27.14 3.85
C GLU A 410 8.50 -26.78 2.45
N MET A 411 9.00 -25.70 1.88
CA MET A 411 8.65 -25.21 0.55
C MET A 411 9.50 -25.92 -0.52
N PRO A 412 8.89 -26.46 -1.59
CA PRO A 412 9.55 -27.34 -2.54
C PRO A 412 10.49 -26.59 -3.49
N GLY A 413 11.27 -27.35 -4.27
CA GLY A 413 12.15 -26.82 -5.30
C GLY A 413 13.46 -26.22 -4.78
N LYS A 414 14.28 -25.70 -5.70
CA LYS A 414 15.59 -25.09 -5.40
C LYS A 414 15.57 -23.55 -5.37
N TYR A 415 14.50 -22.94 -5.89
CA TYR A 415 14.39 -21.50 -6.09
C TYR A 415 13.87 -20.78 -4.84
N LYS A 416 14.13 -19.47 -4.75
CA LYS A 416 13.75 -18.66 -3.58
C LYS A 416 12.26 -18.32 -3.59
N TRP A 417 11.57 -18.68 -2.51
CA TRP A 417 10.18 -18.31 -2.26
C TRP A 417 10.12 -16.88 -1.71
N ARG A 418 9.98 -15.89 -2.62
CA ARG A 418 10.08 -14.45 -2.29
C ARG A 418 8.87 -13.59 -2.73
N ALA A 419 7.85 -14.17 -3.36
CA ALA A 419 6.53 -13.53 -3.35
C ALA A 419 5.96 -13.53 -1.92
N SER A 420 5.12 -12.55 -1.59
CA SER A 420 4.41 -12.55 -0.31
C SER A 420 3.16 -13.44 -0.43
N PRO A 421 2.92 -14.40 0.48
CA PRO A 421 1.77 -15.31 0.39
C PRO A 421 0.44 -14.57 0.45
N THR A 422 -0.57 -15.10 -0.25
CA THR A 422 -1.96 -14.61 -0.25
C THR A 422 -2.94 -15.75 0.07
N ALA A 423 -4.13 -15.45 0.58
CA ALA A 423 -5.12 -16.49 0.91
C ALA A 423 -6.58 -16.06 0.83
N ALA A 424 -7.41 -17.03 0.45
CA ALA A 424 -8.87 -17.09 0.56
C ALA A 424 -9.31 -18.55 0.36
N ASP A 425 -10.59 -18.88 0.55
CA ASP A 425 -11.12 -20.26 0.37
C ASP A 425 -10.24 -21.34 1.07
N ASP A 426 -9.78 -21.06 2.29
CA ASP A 426 -8.88 -21.91 3.09
C ASP A 426 -7.55 -22.34 2.43
N LYS A 427 -7.16 -21.68 1.33
CA LYS A 427 -5.95 -21.98 0.54
C LYS A 427 -4.97 -20.81 0.60
N ILE A 428 -3.68 -21.13 0.72
CA ILE A 428 -2.55 -20.21 0.57
C ILE A 428 -1.98 -20.37 -0.83
N TYR A 429 -1.79 -19.25 -1.51
CA TYR A 429 -1.14 -19.12 -2.81
C TYR A 429 0.17 -18.37 -2.64
N VAL A 430 1.25 -18.92 -3.20
CA VAL A 430 2.57 -18.27 -3.17
C VAL A 430 3.42 -18.74 -4.34
N MET A 431 4.32 -17.88 -4.82
CA MET A 431 5.19 -18.12 -5.98
C MET A 431 6.68 -17.97 -5.62
N ASN A 432 7.53 -18.75 -6.26
CA ASN A 432 8.98 -18.61 -6.18
C ASN A 432 9.58 -17.91 -7.41
N HIS A 433 10.88 -17.64 -7.36
CA HIS A 433 11.66 -16.99 -8.42
C HIS A 433 11.58 -17.64 -9.82
N ASN A 434 11.22 -18.93 -9.92
CA ASN A 434 11.07 -19.68 -11.18
C ASN A 434 9.62 -19.68 -11.72
N GLY A 435 8.74 -18.86 -11.15
CA GLY A 435 7.32 -18.90 -11.41
C GLY A 435 6.67 -20.23 -10.99
N GLU A 436 7.25 -20.99 -10.06
CA GLU A 436 6.59 -22.15 -9.48
C GLU A 436 5.63 -21.67 -8.37
N VAL A 437 4.37 -22.09 -8.44
CA VAL A 437 3.27 -21.68 -7.56
C VAL A 437 2.86 -22.87 -6.71
N VAL A 438 2.88 -22.70 -5.38
CA VAL A 438 2.31 -23.65 -4.42
C VAL A 438 0.88 -23.25 -4.11
N VAL A 439 -0.02 -24.23 -4.10
CA VAL A 439 -1.32 -24.17 -3.41
C VAL A 439 -1.21 -25.01 -2.14
N MET A 440 -1.53 -24.44 -0.98
CA MET A 440 -1.38 -25.09 0.33
C MET A 440 -2.65 -24.91 1.18
N ASP A 441 -3.08 -25.96 1.87
CA ASP A 441 -4.17 -25.88 2.84
C ASP A 441 -3.75 -25.07 4.08
N THR A 442 -4.52 -24.04 4.44
CA THR A 442 -4.29 -23.22 5.65
C THR A 442 -4.42 -24.01 6.95
N GLY A 443 -5.29 -25.03 6.98
CA GLY A 443 -5.58 -25.83 8.18
C GLY A 443 -4.39 -26.69 8.61
N SER A 444 -3.95 -27.56 7.71
CA SER A 444 -2.91 -28.58 7.94
C SER A 444 -1.51 -28.22 7.45
N GLY A 445 -1.38 -27.18 6.61
CA GLY A 445 -0.13 -26.84 5.94
C GLY A 445 0.24 -27.78 4.79
N LYS A 446 -0.65 -28.71 4.42
CA LYS A 446 -0.43 -29.65 3.32
C LYS A 446 -0.38 -28.92 1.98
N ILE A 447 0.69 -29.16 1.21
CA ILE A 447 0.75 -28.76 -0.20
C ILE A 447 -0.29 -29.58 -0.98
N LEU A 448 -1.21 -28.89 -1.64
CA LEU A 448 -2.28 -29.46 -2.45
C LEU A 448 -1.88 -29.57 -3.93
N HIS A 449 -1.06 -28.63 -4.41
CA HIS A 449 -0.57 -28.58 -5.80
C HIS A 449 0.72 -27.77 -5.92
N LEU A 450 1.47 -28.02 -7.00
CA LEU A 450 2.66 -27.28 -7.43
C LEU A 450 2.59 -27.06 -8.95
N ALA A 451 2.36 -25.82 -9.39
CA ALA A 451 2.24 -25.43 -10.79
C ALA A 451 3.49 -24.68 -11.28
N LYS A 452 4.02 -24.98 -12.47
CA LYS A 452 5.12 -24.22 -13.09
C LYS A 452 4.53 -23.20 -14.08
N MET A 453 4.36 -21.97 -13.63
CA MET A 453 3.75 -20.85 -14.41
C MET A 453 4.78 -20.00 -15.15
N GLY A 454 6.02 -19.95 -14.67
CA GLY A 454 7.11 -19.21 -15.32
C GLY A 454 7.74 -19.95 -16.50
N GLU A 455 8.50 -19.24 -17.33
CA GLU A 455 9.21 -19.78 -18.49
C GLU A 455 10.58 -20.41 -18.13
N THR A 456 11.31 -20.97 -19.10
CA THR A 456 12.57 -21.72 -18.88
C THR A 456 13.70 -20.92 -18.23
N TYR A 457 13.67 -19.58 -18.34
CA TYR A 457 14.69 -18.67 -17.84
C TYR A 457 14.17 -17.70 -16.78
N ASP A 458 13.02 -18.00 -16.15
CA ASP A 458 12.54 -17.22 -15.01
C ASP A 458 13.38 -17.53 -13.76
N ASP A 459 14.04 -16.51 -13.21
CA ASP A 459 14.85 -16.61 -11.98
C ASP A 459 14.62 -15.45 -11.01
N ASN A 460 13.62 -14.59 -11.28
CA ASN A 460 13.43 -13.31 -10.59
C ASN A 460 11.96 -12.94 -10.31
N THR A 461 11.00 -13.86 -10.52
CA THR A 461 9.57 -13.59 -10.28
C THR A 461 9.26 -13.48 -8.79
N ARG A 462 8.56 -12.40 -8.40
CA ARG A 462 8.25 -12.10 -6.98
C ARG A 462 6.93 -11.35 -6.74
N SER A 463 6.10 -11.21 -7.78
CA SER A 463 4.74 -10.67 -7.62
C SER A 463 3.94 -11.55 -6.66
N SER A 464 3.08 -10.96 -5.83
CA SER A 464 2.07 -11.71 -5.10
C SER A 464 0.99 -12.18 -6.08
N ILE A 465 0.24 -13.23 -5.72
CA ILE A 465 -0.90 -13.71 -6.52
C ILE A 465 -2.14 -12.98 -6.02
N ALA A 466 -2.72 -12.11 -6.85
CA ALA A 466 -3.96 -11.43 -6.50
C ALA A 466 -5.15 -12.38 -6.68
N ILE A 467 -6.11 -12.30 -5.76
CA ILE A 467 -7.27 -13.19 -5.68
C ILE A 467 -8.52 -12.33 -5.86
N SER A 468 -9.36 -12.65 -6.84
CA SER A 468 -10.58 -11.86 -7.09
C SER A 468 -11.67 -12.71 -7.74
N ASP A 469 -12.86 -12.74 -7.13
CA ASP A 469 -14.08 -13.40 -7.62
C ASP A 469 -13.93 -14.88 -8.05
N GLY A 470 -13.21 -15.69 -7.28
CA GLY A 470 -12.93 -17.08 -7.64
C GLY A 470 -11.83 -17.25 -8.70
N GLN A 471 -11.12 -16.17 -9.06
CA GLN A 471 -10.02 -16.18 -10.03
C GLN A 471 -8.68 -15.86 -9.36
N LEU A 472 -7.59 -16.42 -9.89
CA LEU A 472 -6.21 -16.10 -9.50
C LEU A 472 -5.51 -15.32 -10.63
N PHE A 473 -4.85 -14.22 -10.28
CA PHE A 473 -4.08 -13.40 -11.23
C PHE A 473 -2.59 -13.54 -10.92
N ILE A 474 -1.90 -14.30 -11.77
CA ILE A 474 -0.50 -14.73 -11.57
C ILE A 474 0.38 -14.00 -12.57
N ARG A 475 1.31 -13.17 -12.09
CA ARG A 475 2.32 -12.49 -12.91
C ARG A 475 3.64 -13.27 -12.90
N ALA A 476 4.03 -13.81 -14.06
CA ALA A 476 5.40 -14.23 -14.35
C ALA A 476 6.25 -13.03 -14.86
N ASN A 477 7.49 -13.25 -15.29
CA ASN A 477 8.32 -12.15 -15.82
C ASN A 477 7.75 -11.59 -17.14
N SER A 478 7.36 -12.50 -18.03
CA SER A 478 6.94 -12.22 -19.41
C SER A 478 5.43 -12.31 -19.63
N LYS A 479 4.66 -12.86 -18.69
CA LYS A 479 3.21 -13.12 -18.87
C LYS A 479 2.37 -12.80 -17.63
N LEU A 480 1.11 -12.45 -17.86
CA LEU A 480 0.04 -12.44 -16.86
C LEU A 480 -0.97 -13.56 -17.20
N PHE A 481 -1.30 -14.38 -16.22
CA PHE A 481 -2.30 -15.44 -16.32
C PHE A 481 -3.53 -15.10 -15.48
N CYS A 482 -4.71 -15.47 -15.97
CA CYS A 482 -5.93 -15.59 -15.18
C CYS A 482 -6.32 -17.07 -15.09
N ILE A 483 -6.31 -17.62 -13.88
CA ILE A 483 -6.72 -19.00 -13.59
C ILE A 483 -8.15 -18.97 -13.04
N GLN A 484 -9.01 -19.89 -13.49
CA GLN A 484 -10.38 -20.09 -13.01
C GLN A 484 -10.79 -21.57 -13.10
#